data_AF-A0AAV8XWB4-F1
#
_entry.id   AF-A0AAV8XWB4-F1
#
_cell.length_a   1.000
_cell.length_b   1.000
_cell.length_c   1.000
_cell.angle_alpha   90.00
_cell.angle_beta   90.00
_cell.angle_gamma   90.00
#
_symmetry.space_group_name_H-M   'P 1'
#
loop_
_entity.id
_entity.type
_entity.pdbx_description
1 polymer ?
#
loop_
_entity_poly.entity_id
_entity_poly.type
_entity_poly.pdbx_seq_one_letter_code
_entity_poly.pdbx_strand_id
1 'polypeptide(L)'
;MSYLTESLKIEILMMIGYGDRARTQCEVVRLFRETHSDLPPLNQGTISKIEAQYREMGHVRKVPSKSKRQAVVDDDTKLNLLLALEENPITPARQLARDSNLNHKTVLKILKYEKKKPL
;
A
#
# COMPACT_ATOMS: atom_id res chain seq x y z
N MET A 1 -13.24 -0.88 -1.75
CA MET A 1 -13.75 -1.64 -0.58
C MET A 1 -13.70 -0.74 0.65
N SER A 2 -14.69 0.15 0.82
CA SER A 2 -14.57 1.33 1.69
C SER A 2 -15.23 1.21 3.06
N TYR A 3 -16.20 0.32 3.26
CA TYR A 3 -16.90 0.17 4.55
C TYR A 3 -16.43 -1.03 5.39
N LEU A 4 -15.77 -2.01 4.75
CA LEU A 4 -15.36 -3.23 5.42
C LEU A 4 -14.12 -2.99 6.28
N THR A 5 -14.35 -2.76 7.57
CA THR A 5 -13.31 -2.59 8.59
C THR A 5 -12.52 -3.89 8.78
N GLU A 6 -11.35 -3.79 9.42
CA GLU A 6 -10.55 -4.97 9.74
C GLU A 6 -11.32 -5.95 10.64
N SER A 7 -12.08 -5.43 11.62
CA SER A 7 -12.92 -6.25 12.49
C SER A 7 -13.97 -7.06 11.72
N LEU A 8 -14.67 -6.43 10.77
CA LEU A 8 -15.65 -7.12 9.93
C LEU A 8 -15.00 -8.19 9.04
N LYS A 9 -13.78 -7.94 8.55
CA LYS A 9 -13.02 -8.96 7.80
C LYS A 9 -12.62 -10.14 8.68
N ILE A 10 -12.20 -9.89 9.91
CA ILE A 10 -11.88 -10.95 10.88
C ILE A 10 -13.15 -11.76 11.16
N GLU A 11 -14.29 -11.09 11.37
CA GLU A 11 -15.57 -11.77 11.58
C GLU A 11 -15.96 -12.67 10.41
N ILE A 12 -15.77 -12.20 9.17
CA ILE A 12 -15.95 -13.02 7.96
C ILE A 12 -15.05 -14.25 7.98
N LEU A 13 -13.78 -14.14 8.40
CA LEU A 13 -12.89 -15.29 8.53
C LEU A 13 -13.38 -16.27 9.61
N MET A 14 -13.90 -15.77 10.74
CA MET A 14 -14.50 -16.63 11.76
C MET A 14 -15.74 -17.36 11.23
N MET A 15 -16.56 -16.69 10.42
CA MET A 15 -17.73 -17.29 9.77
C MET A 15 -17.35 -18.34 8.72
N ILE A 16 -16.24 -18.16 7.99
CA ILE A 16 -15.69 -19.20 7.10
C ILE A 16 -15.32 -20.43 7.94
N GLY A 17 -14.68 -20.24 9.09
CA GLY A 17 -14.20 -21.34 9.93
C GLY A 17 -12.89 -21.94 9.42
N TYR A 18 -12.55 -23.13 9.91
CA TYR A 18 -11.28 -23.79 9.62
C TYR A 18 -11.42 -25.33 9.59
N GLY A 19 -10.55 -25.98 8.80
CA GLY A 19 -10.51 -27.44 8.67
C GLY A 19 -11.82 -28.02 8.14
N ASP A 20 -12.28 -29.10 8.74
CA ASP A 20 -13.49 -29.83 8.34
C ASP A 20 -14.80 -29.06 8.63
N ARG A 21 -14.73 -27.94 9.34
CA ARG A 21 -15.87 -27.07 9.65
C ARG A 21 -15.91 -25.81 8.79
N ALA A 22 -15.20 -25.81 7.66
CA ALA A 22 -15.20 -24.69 6.73
C ALA A 22 -16.55 -24.57 5.99
N ARG A 23 -17.16 -23.39 6.06
CA ARG A 23 -18.34 -23.03 5.28
C ARG A 23 -17.94 -22.58 3.88
N THR A 24 -18.82 -22.82 2.92
CA THR A 24 -18.67 -22.26 1.58
C THR A 24 -18.83 -20.73 1.60
N GLN A 25 -18.20 -20.03 0.67
CA GLN A 25 -18.30 -18.57 0.59
C GLN A 25 -19.76 -18.10 0.40
N CYS A 26 -20.60 -18.88 -0.29
CA CYS A 26 -22.04 -18.57 -0.44
C CYS A 26 -22.79 -18.63 0.89
N GLU A 27 -22.50 -19.63 1.74
CA GLU A 27 -23.08 -19.71 3.08
C GLU A 27 -22.63 -18.54 3.95
N VAL A 28 -21.36 -18.14 3.84
CA VAL A 28 -20.85 -16.99 4.58
C VAL A 28 -21.49 -15.68 4.12
N VAL A 29 -21.76 -15.50 2.82
CA VAL A 29 -22.54 -14.33 2.33
C VAL A 29 -23.91 -14.29 3.00
N ARG A 30 -24.61 -15.42 3.04
CA ARG A 30 -25.95 -15.51 3.66
C ARG A 30 -25.89 -15.21 5.14
N LEU A 31 -24.98 -15.87 5.87
CA LEU A 31 -24.80 -15.69 7.31
C LEU A 31 -24.42 -14.24 7.64
N PHE A 32 -23.48 -13.65 6.89
CA PHE A 32 -23.09 -12.25 7.10
C PHE A 32 -24.24 -11.29 6.87
N ARG A 33 -25.09 -11.54 5.87
CA ARG A 33 -26.28 -10.72 5.60
C ARG A 33 -27.34 -10.86 6.69
N GLU A 34 -27.47 -12.04 7.27
CA GLU A 34 -28.39 -12.31 8.39
C GLU A 34 -27.91 -11.61 9.68
N THR A 35 -26.60 -11.60 9.95
CA THR A 35 -26.04 -10.95 11.15
C THR A 35 -25.89 -9.43 11.01
N HIS A 36 -25.60 -8.94 9.80
CA HIS A 36 -25.35 -7.52 9.51
C HIS A 36 -26.35 -6.98 8.47
N SER A 37 -27.63 -6.97 8.85
CA SER A 37 -28.73 -6.54 7.97
C SER A 37 -28.72 -5.04 7.62
N ASP A 38 -28.04 -4.23 8.43
CA ASP A 38 -27.84 -2.79 8.27
C ASP A 38 -26.69 -2.44 7.31
N LEU A 39 -25.80 -3.38 7.04
CA LEU A 39 -24.65 -3.18 6.15
C LEU A 39 -24.97 -3.44 4.68
N PRO A 40 -24.24 -2.80 3.74
CA PRO A 40 -24.36 -3.11 2.33
C PRO A 40 -24.08 -4.60 2.05
N PRO A 41 -24.81 -5.21 1.10
CA PRO A 41 -24.66 -6.61 0.77
C PRO A 41 -23.26 -6.91 0.27
N LEU A 42 -22.67 -7.97 0.81
CA LEU A 42 -21.40 -8.51 0.33
C LEU A 42 -21.63 -9.51 -0.80
N ASN A 43 -20.68 -9.57 -1.72
CA ASN A 43 -20.64 -10.62 -2.74
C ASN A 43 -19.60 -11.68 -2.38
N GLN A 44 -19.77 -12.87 -2.95
CA GLN A 44 -18.86 -14.01 -2.78
C GLN A 44 -17.41 -13.64 -3.12
N GLY A 45 -17.20 -12.87 -4.19
CA GLY A 45 -15.87 -12.44 -4.62
C GLY A 45 -15.15 -11.57 -3.58
N THR A 46 -15.87 -10.82 -2.75
CA THR A 46 -15.28 -10.06 -1.64
C THR A 46 -14.80 -11.00 -0.54
N ILE A 47 -15.59 -12.01 -0.18
CA ILE A 47 -15.21 -13.04 0.78
C ILE A 47 -13.98 -13.80 0.30
N SER A 48 -13.98 -14.24 -0.96
CA SER A 48 -12.84 -14.92 -1.59
C SER A 48 -11.57 -14.08 -1.53
N LYS A 49 -11.65 -12.77 -1.79
CA LYS A 49 -10.49 -11.86 -1.68
C LYS A 49 -9.97 -11.74 -0.25
N ILE A 50 -10.86 -11.69 0.74
CA ILE A 50 -10.48 -11.60 2.16
C ILE A 50 -9.79 -12.89 2.60
N GLU A 51 -10.38 -14.03 2.24
CA GLU A 51 -9.81 -15.35 2.52
C GLU A 51 -8.43 -15.51 1.87
N ALA A 52 -8.31 -15.18 0.59
CA ALA A 52 -7.04 -15.24 -0.14
C ALA A 52 -5.99 -14.33 0.50
N GLN A 53 -6.36 -13.08 0.81
CA GLN A 53 -5.48 -12.15 1.51
C GLN A 53 -4.98 -12.73 2.84
N TYR A 54 -5.86 -13.35 3.63
CA TYR A 54 -5.47 -13.96 4.90
C TYR A 54 -4.55 -15.17 4.70
N ARG A 55 -4.86 -16.07 3.76
CA ARG A 55 -4.02 -17.23 3.47
C ARG A 55 -2.63 -16.85 2.96
N GLU A 56 -2.53 -15.76 2.19
CA GLU A 56 -1.27 -15.29 1.60
C GLU A 56 -0.42 -14.48 2.61
N MET A 57 -1.03 -13.54 3.35
CA MET A 57 -0.31 -12.60 4.21
C MET A 57 -0.38 -12.92 5.70
N GLY A 58 -1.25 -13.84 6.12
CA GLY A 58 -1.54 -14.10 7.54
C GLY A 58 -2.39 -13.03 8.24
N HIS A 59 -2.83 -11.99 7.51
CA HIS A 59 -3.62 -10.89 8.08
C HIS A 59 -4.55 -10.23 7.04
N VAL A 60 -5.59 -9.55 7.52
CA VAL A 60 -6.59 -8.84 6.66
C VAL A 60 -6.47 -7.32 6.71
N ARG A 61 -5.37 -6.82 7.28
CA ARG A 61 -5.01 -5.40 7.34
C ARG A 61 -5.11 -4.76 5.96
N LYS A 62 -5.53 -3.50 5.92
CA LYS A 62 -5.57 -2.74 4.69
C LYS A 62 -4.14 -2.62 4.16
N VAL A 63 -3.84 -3.32 3.06
CA VAL A 63 -2.57 -3.12 2.36
C VAL A 63 -2.58 -1.67 1.88
N PRO A 64 -1.57 -0.86 2.25
CA PRO A 64 -1.46 0.47 1.69
C PRO A 64 -1.49 0.30 0.17
N SER A 65 -2.45 0.97 -0.49
CA SER A 65 -2.45 1.07 -1.95
C SER A 65 -1.03 1.42 -2.37
N LYS A 66 -0.47 0.73 -3.39
CA LYS A 66 0.84 1.04 -3.97
C LYS A 66 0.78 2.48 -4.50
N SER A 67 0.92 3.42 -3.58
CA SER A 67 0.66 4.83 -3.75
C SER A 67 2.00 5.44 -4.10
N LYS A 68 2.03 5.89 -5.36
CA LYS A 68 3.12 6.54 -6.09
C LYS A 68 4.16 5.55 -6.58
N ARG A 69 4.08 5.27 -7.89
CA ARG A 69 5.25 4.99 -8.72
C ARG A 69 6.35 5.96 -8.25
N GLN A 70 7.38 5.46 -7.57
CA GLN A 70 8.62 6.20 -7.47
C GLN A 70 9.00 6.55 -8.92
N ALA A 71 9.46 7.78 -9.15
CA ALA A 71 10.08 8.07 -10.42
C ALA A 71 11.19 7.01 -10.58
N VAL A 72 11.15 6.25 -11.67
CA VAL A 72 12.20 5.29 -12.02
C VAL A 72 13.44 6.14 -12.29
N VAL A 73 14.18 6.40 -11.24
CA VAL A 73 15.48 7.06 -11.26
C VAL A 73 16.42 5.94 -10.89
N ASP A 74 17.38 5.71 -11.77
CA ASP A 74 18.40 4.69 -11.59
C ASP A 74 19.12 4.90 -10.24
N ASP A 75 19.32 3.83 -9.49
CA ASP A 75 19.82 3.93 -8.10
C ASP A 75 21.20 4.60 -8.05
N ASP A 76 22.03 4.41 -9.08
CA ASP A 76 23.34 5.07 -9.19
C ASP A 76 23.20 6.58 -9.39
N THR A 77 22.26 7.02 -10.24
CA THR A 77 22.00 8.46 -10.43
C THR A 77 21.44 9.12 -9.16
N LYS A 78 20.65 8.38 -8.37
CA LYS A 78 20.16 8.83 -7.07
C LYS A 78 21.30 8.94 -6.06
N LEU A 79 22.20 7.94 -6.01
CA LEU A 79 23.36 7.93 -5.12
C LEU A 79 24.30 9.10 -5.40
N ASN A 80 24.64 9.32 -6.68
CA ASN A 80 25.50 10.42 -7.10
C ASN A 80 24.93 11.79 -6.72
N LEU A 81 23.61 11.98 -6.86
CA LEU A 81 22.93 13.21 -6.44
C LEU A 81 23.03 13.44 -4.92
N LEU A 82 22.87 12.38 -4.12
CA LEU A 82 22.93 12.48 -2.66
C LEU A 82 24.35 12.71 -2.15
N LEU A 83 25.37 12.15 -2.82
CA LEU A 83 26.79 12.39 -2.56
C LEU A 83 27.15 13.85 -2.89
N ALA A 84 26.74 14.35 -4.06
CA ALA A 84 27.00 15.74 -4.45
C ALA A 84 26.37 16.76 -3.47
N LEU A 85 25.18 16.45 -2.93
CA LEU A 85 24.56 17.27 -1.89
C LEU A 85 25.29 17.18 -0.55
N GLU A 86 25.86 16.02 -0.22
CA GLU A 86 26.62 15.83 1.02
C GLU A 86 27.97 16.53 0.98
N GLU A 87 28.63 16.51 -0.17
CA GLU A 87 29.87 17.26 -0.42
C GLU A 87 29.63 18.77 -0.42
N ASN A 88 28.52 19.24 -0.99
CA ASN A 88 28.20 20.66 -1.11
C ASN A 88 26.74 20.97 -0.75
N PRO A 89 26.40 21.12 0.55
CA PRO A 89 25.02 21.27 1.01
C PRO A 89 24.35 22.59 0.65
N ILE A 90 25.12 23.58 0.19
CA ILE A 90 24.64 24.91 -0.24
C ILE A 90 24.17 24.88 -1.70
N THR A 91 24.42 23.77 -2.42
CA THR A 91 24.13 23.69 -3.85
C THR A 91 22.61 23.74 -4.10
N PRO A 92 22.11 24.68 -4.92
CA PRO A 92 20.70 24.79 -5.17
C PRO A 92 20.18 23.58 -5.96
N ALA A 93 18.96 23.13 -5.67
CA ALA A 93 18.34 21.98 -6.32
C ALA A 93 18.29 22.09 -7.87
N ARG A 94 18.28 23.32 -8.42
CA ARG A 94 18.36 23.56 -9.87
C ARG A 94 19.72 23.19 -10.48
N GLN A 95 20.79 23.39 -9.72
CA GLN A 95 22.14 23.05 -10.15
C GLN A 95 22.34 21.54 -10.07
N LEU A 96 21.93 20.91 -8.95
CA LEU A 96 21.89 19.45 -8.82
C LEU A 96 21.08 18.77 -9.94
N ALA A 97 19.97 19.37 -10.36
CA ALA A 97 19.18 18.87 -11.48
C ALA A 97 19.93 18.89 -12.82
N ARG A 98 20.75 19.92 -13.07
CA ARG A 98 21.59 20.00 -14.27
C ARG A 98 22.70 18.95 -14.22
N ASP A 99 23.38 18.85 -13.08
CA ASP A 99 24.53 17.95 -12.90
C ASP A 99 24.12 16.48 -12.99
N SER A 100 22.91 16.15 -12.51
CA SER A 100 22.35 14.79 -12.54
C SER A 100 21.58 14.48 -13.83
N ASN A 101 21.44 15.44 -14.75
CA ASN A 101 20.53 15.39 -15.91
C ASN A 101 19.09 14.95 -15.54
N LEU A 102 18.60 15.38 -14.38
CA LEU A 102 17.26 15.05 -13.88
C LEU A 102 16.35 16.27 -13.97
N ASN A 103 15.04 16.03 -14.11
CA ASN A 103 14.07 17.10 -13.95
C ASN A 103 14.14 17.65 -12.52
N HIS A 104 14.18 18.98 -12.38
CA HIS A 104 14.14 19.67 -11.08
C HIS A 104 13.02 19.17 -10.14
N LYS A 105 11.84 18.84 -10.69
CA LYS A 105 10.73 18.25 -9.92
C LYS A 105 11.06 16.86 -9.37
N THR A 106 11.86 16.08 -10.07
CA THR A 106 12.32 14.75 -9.66
C THR A 106 13.36 14.87 -8.56
N VAL A 107 14.33 15.77 -8.71
CA VAL A 107 15.32 16.09 -7.66
C VAL A 107 14.62 16.51 -6.36
N LEU A 108 13.69 17.45 -6.41
CA LEU A 108 12.95 17.87 -5.21
C LEU A 108 12.15 16.73 -4.56
N LYS A 109 11.64 15.78 -5.35
CA LYS A 109 10.97 14.57 -4.81
C LYS A 109 11.96 13.65 -4.10
N ILE A 110 13.13 13.42 -4.68
CA ILE A 110 14.20 12.61 -4.09
C ILE A 110 14.66 13.24 -2.77
N LEU A 111 14.97 14.53 -2.77
CA LEU A 111 15.41 15.26 -1.58
C LEU A 111 14.35 15.23 -0.47
N LYS A 112 13.07 15.42 -0.82
CA LYS A 112 11.96 15.32 0.13
C LYS A 112 11.80 13.90 0.71
N TYR A 113 12.01 12.87 -0.10
CA TYR A 113 11.93 11.47 0.34
C TYR A 113 13.08 11.13 1.30
N GLU A 114 14.29 11.55 0.96
CA GLU A 114 15.51 11.34 1.77
C GLU A 114 15.62 12.31 2.96
N LYS A 115 14.62 13.17 3.18
CA LYS A 115 14.58 14.22 4.22
C LYS A 115 15.79 15.16 4.23
N LYS A 116 16.58 15.22 3.15
CA LYS A 116 17.68 16.17 2.98
C LYS A 116 17.14 17.49 2.40
N LYS A 117 17.61 18.62 2.94
CA LYS A 117 17.34 19.96 2.38
C LYS A 117 18.67 20.59 1.98
N PRO A 118 18.81 21.10 0.74
CA PRO A 118 19.87 22.05 0.46
C PRO A 118 19.62 23.30 1.31
N LEU A 119 20.70 23.83 1.91
CA LEU A 119 20.68 25.00 2.78
C LEU A 119 20.37 26.28 2.01
#